data_AF-A0A102DEQ3-F1
#
_entry.id   AF-A0A102DEQ3-F1
#
_cell.length_a   1.000
_cell.length_b   1.000
_cell.length_c   1.000
_cell.angle_alpha   90.00
_cell.angle_beta   90.00
_cell.angle_gamma   90.00
#
_symmetry.space_group_name_H-M   'P 1'
#
loop_
_entity.id
_entity.type
_entity.pdbx_description
1 polymer ?
#
loop_
_entity_poly.entity_id
_entity_poly.type
_entity_poly.pdbx_seq_one_letter_code
_entity_poly.pdbx_strand_id
1 'polypeptide(L)'
;MNRKSGDAPITLSPLTLALVLIVLAFVVAGMWLALHRRPVAPVALPAATWPDRRLTPGAVDPAVTDADICTHDWAPGDPPQRGGDETYSRAARHTSAQMKDAVFAAYHLTNPHDGGHAWEIDHLVPLGLGGRDVRENLWPENRRGDGMNAWAKDRLEYRLYRLVCHPPPGEPPVPLAQAQAAFRTDWVAAYRRYCADDADCPAFGGD
;
A
#
# COMPACT_ATOMS: atom_id res chain seq x y z
N MET A 1 41.24 -16.57 75.14
CA MET A 1 39.76 -16.77 75.22
C MET A 1 39.13 -16.15 73.98
N ASN A 2 38.63 -16.98 73.06
CA ASN A 2 38.02 -16.57 71.79
C ASN A 2 36.73 -15.75 72.02
N ARG A 3 36.71 -14.48 71.61
CA ARG A 3 35.45 -13.76 71.37
C ARG A 3 35.04 -13.98 69.92
N LYS A 4 33.96 -14.74 69.73
CA LYS A 4 33.16 -14.71 68.50
C LYS A 4 32.63 -13.29 68.33
N SER A 5 33.11 -12.56 67.34
CA SER A 5 32.42 -11.37 66.83
C SER A 5 31.22 -11.87 66.05
N GLY A 6 30.04 -11.82 66.66
CA GLY A 6 28.78 -11.99 65.92
C GLY A 6 28.54 -10.72 65.11
N ASP A 7 28.39 -10.86 63.79
CA ASP A 7 28.01 -9.74 62.94
C ASP A 7 26.66 -9.18 63.41
N ALA A 8 26.62 -7.87 63.67
CA ALA A 8 25.40 -7.20 64.08
C ALA A 8 24.36 -7.29 62.95
N PRO A 9 23.09 -7.56 63.26
CA PRO A 9 22.06 -7.64 62.23
C PRO A 9 21.91 -6.27 61.54
N ILE A 10 22.02 -6.27 60.21
CA ILE A 10 21.81 -5.07 59.40
C ILE A 10 20.34 -4.65 59.56
N THR A 11 20.11 -3.52 60.23
CA THR A 11 18.78 -2.91 60.36
C THR A 11 18.61 -1.82 59.31
N LEU A 12 17.69 -2.02 58.36
CA LEU A 12 17.35 -0.99 57.39
C LEU A 12 16.49 0.08 58.06
N SER A 13 16.78 1.35 57.79
CA SER A 13 15.92 2.45 58.25
C SER A 13 14.53 2.34 57.62
N PRO A 14 13.47 2.87 58.25
CA PRO A 14 12.12 2.85 57.69
C PRO A 14 12.04 3.47 56.28
N LEU A 15 12.85 4.50 56.03
CA LEU A 15 12.93 5.18 54.74
C LEU A 15 13.64 4.32 53.68
N THR A 16 14.71 3.62 54.06
CA THR A 16 15.43 2.68 53.18
C THR A 16 14.53 1.50 52.82
N LEU A 17 13.76 0.98 53.78
CA LEU A 17 12.80 -0.09 53.54
C LEU A 17 11.67 0.36 52.59
N ALA A 18 11.12 1.56 52.81
CA ALA A 18 10.08 2.12 51.94
C ALA A 18 10.56 2.30 50.49
N LEU A 19 11.78 2.81 50.29
CA LEU A 19 12.38 2.96 48.96
C LEU A 19 12.58 1.61 48.25
N VAL A 20 13.08 0.61 48.97
CA VAL A 20 13.28 -0.75 48.43
C VAL A 20 11.93 -1.36 47.98
N LEU A 21 10.88 -1.21 48.79
CA LEU A 21 9.55 -1.72 48.47
C LEU A 21 8.93 -1.01 47.25
N ILE A 22 9.11 0.31 47.13
CA ILE A 22 8.62 1.07 45.98
C ILE A 22 9.33 0.61 44.69
N VAL A 23 10.66 0.47 44.72
CA VAL A 23 11.43 0.00 43.55
C VAL A 23 11.00 -1.42 43.16
N LEU A 24 10.83 -2.33 44.12
CA LEU A 24 10.33 -3.67 43.87
C LEU A 24 8.93 -3.66 43.25
N ALA A 25 8.03 -2.80 43.72
CA ALA A 25 6.69 -2.66 43.16
C ALA A 25 6.73 -2.20 41.69
N PHE A 26 7.58 -1.24 41.34
CA PHE A 26 7.75 -0.80 39.95
C PHE A 26 8.37 -1.88 39.06
N VAL A 27 9.35 -2.65 39.56
CA VAL A 27 9.96 -3.77 38.81
C VAL A 27 8.94 -4.88 38.57
N VAL A 28 8.16 -5.25 39.59
CA VAL A 28 7.10 -6.27 39.47
C VAL A 28 6.01 -5.79 38.52
N ALA A 29 5.56 -4.53 38.62
CA ALA A 29 4.58 -3.96 37.71
C ALA A 29 5.10 -3.90 36.27
N GLY A 30 6.37 -3.52 36.07
CA GLY A 30 7.01 -3.50 34.76
C GLY A 30 7.16 -4.88 34.12
N MET A 31 7.59 -5.88 34.92
CA MET A 31 7.65 -7.28 34.48
C MET A 31 6.26 -7.85 34.20
N TRP A 32 5.27 -7.56 35.05
CA TRP A 32 3.89 -7.98 34.84
C TRP A 32 3.34 -7.38 33.55
N LEU A 33 3.56 -6.08 33.31
CA LEU A 33 3.17 -5.43 32.05
C LEU A 33 3.89 -6.05 30.85
N ALA A 34 5.19 -6.33 30.94
CA ALA A 34 5.94 -6.95 29.85
C ALA A 34 5.46 -8.37 29.52
N LEU A 35 5.15 -9.17 30.55
CA LEU A 35 4.66 -10.54 30.41
C LEU A 35 3.18 -10.62 29.99
N HIS A 36 2.38 -9.61 30.31
CA HIS A 36 0.95 -9.56 30.00
C HIS A 36 0.62 -8.62 28.83
N ARG A 37 1.64 -8.06 28.17
CA ARG A 37 1.49 -7.47 26.83
C ARG A 37 1.07 -8.57 25.89
N ARG A 38 -0.21 -8.60 25.55
CA ARG A 38 -0.72 -9.48 24.49
C ARG A 38 0.02 -9.11 23.21
N PRO A 39 0.64 -10.07 22.50
CA PRO A 39 1.13 -9.78 21.16
C PRO A 39 -0.07 -9.29 20.35
N VAL A 40 0.04 -8.08 19.79
CA VAL A 40 -0.94 -7.60 18.81
C VAL A 40 -0.75 -8.51 17.61
N ALA A 41 -1.71 -9.41 17.39
CA ALA A 41 -1.71 -10.22 16.18
C ALA A 41 -1.64 -9.25 14.99
N PRO A 42 -0.79 -9.52 13.98
CA PRO A 42 -0.82 -8.72 12.76
C PRO A 42 -2.26 -8.76 12.25
N VAL A 43 -2.86 -7.58 12.08
CA VAL A 43 -4.16 -7.47 11.42
C VAL A 43 -3.95 -8.05 10.03
N ALA A 44 -4.53 -9.23 9.76
CA ALA A 44 -4.61 -9.74 8.42
C ALA A 44 -5.37 -8.70 7.62
N LEU A 45 -4.69 -8.00 6.70
CA LEU A 45 -5.39 -7.17 5.74
C LEU A 45 -6.41 -8.09 5.05
N PRO A 46 -7.69 -7.68 4.95
CA PRO A 46 -8.65 -8.48 4.20
C PRO A 46 -8.06 -8.70 2.80
N ALA A 47 -8.34 -9.86 2.18
CA ALA A 47 -7.86 -10.26 0.86
C ALA A 47 -8.21 -9.27 -0.29
N ALA A 48 -8.79 -8.12 0.04
CA ALA A 48 -9.26 -7.02 -0.76
C ALA A 48 -8.22 -5.88 -0.97
N THR A 49 -7.16 -5.81 -0.15
CA THR A 49 -6.15 -4.73 -0.26
C THR A 49 -5.01 -5.10 -1.21
N TRP A 50 -4.77 -6.39 -1.44
CA TRP A 50 -3.65 -6.86 -2.28
C TRP A 50 -4.13 -7.88 -3.30
N PRO A 51 -3.67 -7.80 -4.56
CA PRO A 51 -3.87 -8.89 -5.48
C PRO A 51 -3.07 -10.14 -5.07
N ASP A 52 -3.56 -11.31 -5.46
CA ASP A 52 -2.72 -12.51 -5.48
C ASP A 52 -1.69 -12.34 -6.60
N ARG A 53 -0.41 -12.19 -6.23
CA ARG A 53 0.68 -11.95 -7.20
C ARG A 53 0.89 -13.07 -8.21
N ARG A 54 0.35 -14.27 -7.96
CA ARG A 54 0.38 -15.37 -8.92
C ARG A 54 -0.62 -15.14 -10.05
N LEU A 55 -1.75 -14.48 -9.74
CA LEU A 55 -2.78 -14.12 -10.72
C LEU A 55 -2.49 -12.77 -11.37
N THR A 56 -2.01 -11.81 -10.57
CA THR A 56 -1.77 -10.43 -10.99
C THR A 56 -0.35 -9.99 -10.59
N PRO A 57 0.69 -10.48 -11.29
CA PRO A 57 2.07 -10.05 -11.06
C PRO A 57 2.35 -8.59 -11.40
N GLY A 58 1.46 -7.92 -12.16
CA GLY A 58 1.60 -6.54 -12.58
C GLY A 58 2.31 -6.41 -13.93
N ALA A 59 1.70 -6.94 -14.99
CA ALA A 59 2.25 -6.88 -16.33
C ALA A 59 2.35 -5.43 -16.85
N VAL A 60 3.49 -5.08 -17.44
CA VAL A 60 3.79 -3.77 -18.05
C VAL A 60 4.13 -3.95 -19.53
N ASP A 61 3.98 -2.90 -20.31
CA ASP A 61 4.48 -2.86 -21.68
C ASP A 61 5.97 -2.47 -21.66
N PRO A 62 6.89 -3.39 -22.00
CA PRO A 62 8.32 -3.11 -21.96
C PRO A 62 8.79 -2.16 -23.06
N ALA A 63 7.96 -1.92 -24.10
CA ALA A 63 8.31 -1.01 -25.19
C ALA A 63 7.99 0.46 -24.86
N VAL A 64 7.25 0.70 -23.77
CA VAL A 64 6.75 2.03 -23.39
C VAL A 64 7.72 2.75 -22.47
N THR A 65 8.03 3.99 -22.82
CA THR A 65 8.90 4.91 -22.07
C THR A 65 8.09 5.94 -21.28
N ASP A 66 8.78 6.74 -20.46
CA ASP A 66 8.21 7.92 -19.81
C ASP A 66 7.69 8.93 -20.86
N ALA A 67 8.47 9.21 -21.92
CA ALA A 67 8.04 10.09 -23.01
C ALA A 67 6.78 9.57 -23.73
N ASP A 68 6.62 8.25 -23.83
CA ASP A 68 5.44 7.64 -24.45
C ASP A 68 4.16 7.91 -23.66
N ILE A 69 4.18 7.63 -22.36
CA ILE A 69 2.99 7.77 -21.50
C ILE A 69 2.56 9.21 -21.26
N CYS A 70 3.47 10.18 -21.41
CA CYS A 70 3.21 11.60 -21.16
C CYS A 70 2.69 12.37 -22.38
N THR A 71 2.36 11.67 -23.48
CA THR A 71 1.91 12.28 -24.75
C THR A 71 0.48 11.87 -25.11
N HIS A 72 -0.12 12.64 -26.02
CA HIS A 72 -1.47 12.45 -26.55
C HIS A 72 -1.43 12.17 -28.06
N ASP A 73 -0.75 11.08 -28.42
CA ASP A 73 -0.46 10.68 -29.80
C ASP A 73 -0.65 9.16 -29.96
N TRP A 74 -1.74 8.64 -29.39
CA TRP A 74 -2.05 7.21 -29.40
C TRP A 74 -3.41 6.95 -30.05
N ALA A 75 -3.46 5.92 -30.88
CA ALA A 75 -4.67 5.35 -31.44
C ALA A 75 -5.05 4.07 -30.65
N PRO A 76 -6.35 3.78 -30.46
CA PRO A 76 -6.80 2.61 -29.73
C PRO A 76 -6.20 1.29 -30.23
N GLY A 77 -5.79 0.41 -29.30
CA GLY A 77 -5.23 -0.91 -29.62
C GLY A 77 -4.64 -1.64 -28.41
N ASP A 78 -4.22 -2.89 -28.63
CA ASP A 78 -3.47 -3.70 -27.66
C ASP A 78 -2.28 -4.40 -28.34
N PRO A 79 -1.03 -3.88 -28.22
CA PRO A 79 -0.70 -2.58 -27.63
C PRO A 79 -1.22 -1.41 -28.50
N PRO A 80 -1.42 -0.21 -27.93
CA PRO A 80 -1.84 0.96 -28.69
C PRO A 80 -0.75 1.37 -29.69
N GLN A 81 -1.15 2.08 -30.76
CA GLN A 81 -0.23 2.53 -31.82
C GLN A 81 -0.10 4.06 -31.83
N ARG A 82 1.05 4.57 -32.30
CA ARG A 82 1.26 6.02 -32.47
C ARG A 82 0.39 6.60 -33.59
N GLY A 83 0.10 7.90 -33.54
CA GLY A 83 -0.60 8.63 -34.62
C GLY A 83 -2.10 8.82 -34.41
N GLY A 84 -2.57 8.83 -33.16
CA GLY A 84 -3.96 9.13 -32.79
C GLY A 84 -4.09 10.38 -31.93
N ASP A 85 -5.21 10.51 -31.22
CA ASP A 85 -5.54 11.65 -30.36
C ASP A 85 -6.00 11.19 -28.97
N GLU A 86 -5.44 10.10 -28.46
CA GLU A 86 -5.69 9.64 -27.09
C GLU A 86 -4.42 9.66 -26.23
N THR A 87 -4.59 9.68 -24.91
CA THR A 87 -3.52 9.32 -23.97
C THR A 87 -3.23 7.84 -24.09
N TYR A 88 -2.00 7.42 -23.77
CA TYR A 88 -1.65 5.99 -23.73
C TYR A 88 -2.66 5.16 -22.90
N SER A 89 -3.08 5.68 -21.74
CA SER A 89 -4.03 5.01 -20.84
C SER A 89 -5.43 4.80 -21.42
N ARG A 90 -5.88 5.69 -22.32
CA ARG A 90 -7.16 5.54 -23.02
C ARG A 90 -7.01 4.57 -24.17
N ALA A 91 -5.97 4.75 -24.98
CA ALA A 91 -5.73 3.95 -26.17
C ALA A 91 -5.47 2.47 -25.85
N ALA A 92 -4.75 2.19 -24.75
CA ALA A 92 -4.44 0.84 -24.31
C ALA A 92 -5.64 0.10 -23.68
N ARG A 93 -6.74 0.80 -23.35
CA ARG A 93 -7.85 0.22 -22.59
C ARG A 93 -8.81 -0.53 -23.49
N HIS A 94 -8.93 -1.82 -23.23
CA HIS A 94 -9.79 -2.79 -23.90
C HIS A 94 -10.40 -3.83 -22.93
N THR A 95 -10.42 -3.56 -21.62
CA THR A 95 -11.02 -4.43 -20.58
C THR A 95 -12.52 -4.67 -20.85
N SER A 96 -12.86 -5.84 -21.37
CA SER A 96 -14.24 -6.22 -21.69
C SER A 96 -15.01 -6.76 -20.48
N ALA A 97 -16.35 -6.79 -20.55
CA ALA A 97 -17.17 -7.42 -19.51
C ALA A 97 -16.81 -8.92 -19.31
N GLN A 98 -16.56 -9.64 -20.40
CA GLN A 98 -16.11 -11.04 -20.35
C GLN A 98 -14.76 -11.18 -19.61
N MET A 99 -13.83 -10.24 -19.85
CA MET A 99 -12.56 -10.23 -19.14
C MET A 99 -12.75 -9.96 -17.65
N LYS A 100 -13.64 -9.03 -17.29
CA LYS A 100 -13.98 -8.74 -15.88
C LYS A 100 -14.54 -9.98 -15.17
N ASP A 101 -15.48 -10.68 -15.80
CA ASP A 101 -16.05 -11.91 -15.24
C ASP A 101 -14.99 -13.01 -15.06
N ALA A 102 -14.09 -13.16 -16.03
CA ALA A 102 -12.98 -14.11 -15.94
C ALA A 102 -12.01 -13.79 -14.79
N VAL A 103 -11.72 -12.51 -14.55
CA VAL A 103 -10.87 -12.07 -13.43
C VAL A 103 -11.55 -12.33 -12.09
N PHE A 104 -12.82 -11.98 -11.92
CA PHE A 104 -13.57 -12.32 -10.69
C PHE A 104 -13.56 -13.84 -10.42
N ALA A 105 -13.84 -14.65 -11.46
CA ALA A 105 -13.84 -16.10 -11.33
C ALA A 105 -12.47 -16.67 -10.94
N ALA A 106 -11.37 -16.14 -11.50
CA ALA A 106 -10.01 -16.54 -11.14
C ALA A 106 -9.67 -16.26 -9.67
N TYR A 107 -10.27 -15.21 -9.10
CA TYR A 107 -10.16 -14.84 -7.68
C TYR A 107 -11.18 -15.55 -6.77
N HIS A 108 -11.95 -16.49 -7.31
CA HIS A 108 -13.04 -17.18 -6.60
C HIS A 108 -14.11 -16.22 -6.04
N LEU A 109 -14.34 -15.12 -6.75
CA LEU A 109 -15.36 -14.13 -6.45
C LEU A 109 -16.46 -14.15 -7.51
N THR A 110 -17.67 -13.78 -7.12
CA THR A 110 -18.77 -13.53 -8.05
C THR A 110 -18.78 -12.04 -8.39
N ASN A 111 -18.82 -11.71 -9.68
CA ASN A 111 -19.01 -10.33 -10.11
C ASN A 111 -20.38 -9.84 -9.59
N PRO A 112 -20.45 -8.78 -8.77
CA PRO A 112 -21.71 -8.28 -8.24
C PRO A 112 -22.59 -7.64 -9.32
N HIS A 113 -22.03 -7.33 -10.50
CA HIS A 113 -22.69 -6.59 -11.58
C HIS A 113 -23.31 -5.26 -11.11
N ASP A 114 -22.73 -4.66 -10.07
CA ASP A 114 -23.21 -3.42 -9.43
C ASP A 114 -22.58 -2.17 -10.05
N GLY A 115 -22.15 -2.23 -11.30
CA GLY A 115 -21.49 -1.09 -11.97
C GLY A 115 -20.16 -0.68 -11.37
N GLY A 116 -19.58 -1.48 -10.47
CA GLY A 116 -18.29 -1.20 -9.84
C GLY A 116 -18.40 -0.61 -8.44
N HIS A 117 -19.59 -0.52 -7.84
CA HIS A 117 -19.78 0.15 -6.55
C HIS A 117 -19.12 -0.59 -5.37
N ALA A 118 -19.08 -1.93 -5.38
CA ALA A 118 -18.40 -2.71 -4.36
C ALA A 118 -16.95 -3.05 -4.74
N TRP A 119 -16.74 -3.40 -6.01
CA TRP A 119 -15.49 -3.88 -6.55
C TRP A 119 -15.27 -3.33 -7.95
N GLU A 120 -14.06 -2.93 -8.27
CA GLU A 120 -13.67 -2.69 -9.65
C GLU A 120 -12.66 -3.72 -10.13
N ILE A 121 -12.72 -4.05 -11.41
CA ILE A 121 -11.62 -4.76 -12.06
C ILE A 121 -10.68 -3.69 -12.57
N ASP A 122 -9.49 -3.64 -11.98
CA ASP A 122 -8.54 -2.59 -12.26
C ASP A 122 -7.10 -3.11 -12.31
N HIS A 123 -6.20 -2.25 -12.81
CA HIS A 123 -4.82 -2.57 -13.09
C HIS A 123 -3.94 -2.45 -11.84
N LEU A 124 -3.12 -3.47 -11.52
CA LEU A 124 -2.13 -3.36 -10.44
C LEU A 124 -1.10 -2.27 -10.78
N VAL A 125 -0.51 -2.33 -11.98
CA VAL A 125 0.26 -1.21 -12.54
C VAL A 125 -0.67 -0.40 -13.45
N PRO A 126 -0.92 0.89 -13.18
CA PRO A 126 -1.88 1.68 -13.94
C PRO A 126 -1.51 1.79 -15.43
N LEU A 127 -2.50 1.81 -16.32
CA LEU A 127 -2.24 2.01 -17.76
C LEU A 127 -1.48 3.32 -18.02
N GLY A 128 -1.78 4.38 -17.26
CA GLY A 128 -1.07 5.67 -17.36
C GLY A 128 0.42 5.58 -17.01
N LEU A 129 0.87 4.50 -16.37
CA LEU A 129 2.25 4.21 -16.04
C LEU A 129 2.80 3.01 -16.84
N GLY A 130 2.22 2.76 -18.03
CA GLY A 130 2.67 1.70 -18.93
C GLY A 130 2.23 0.30 -18.50
N GLY A 131 1.24 0.18 -17.62
CA GLY A 131 0.59 -1.10 -17.35
C GLY A 131 -0.03 -1.70 -18.62
N ARG A 132 -0.08 -3.04 -18.69
CA ARG A 132 -0.80 -3.76 -19.75
C ARG A 132 -2.26 -3.97 -19.34
N ASP A 133 -3.17 -3.95 -20.29
CA ASP A 133 -4.58 -4.29 -20.03
C ASP A 133 -4.86 -5.78 -20.22
N VAL A 134 -4.20 -6.61 -19.40
CA VAL A 134 -4.30 -8.07 -19.45
C VAL A 134 -4.54 -8.66 -18.07
N ARG A 135 -5.01 -9.92 -18.00
CA ARG A 135 -5.34 -10.60 -16.74
C ARG A 135 -4.18 -10.58 -15.73
N GLU A 136 -2.95 -10.70 -16.20
CA GLU A 136 -1.73 -10.67 -15.38
C GLU A 136 -1.45 -9.29 -14.75
N ASN A 137 -2.25 -8.27 -15.10
CA ASN A 137 -2.25 -6.96 -14.47
C ASN A 137 -3.62 -6.58 -13.90
N LEU A 138 -4.67 -7.39 -14.06
CA LEU A 138 -6.01 -7.08 -13.58
C LEU A 138 -6.35 -7.85 -12.30
N TRP A 139 -7.05 -7.20 -11.38
CA TRP A 139 -7.56 -7.84 -10.16
C TRP A 139 -8.87 -7.20 -9.67
N PRO A 140 -9.67 -7.91 -8.86
CA PRO A 140 -10.81 -7.32 -8.16
C PRO A 140 -10.34 -6.44 -7.00
N GLU A 141 -10.41 -5.13 -7.19
CA GLU A 141 -10.07 -4.13 -6.20
C GLU A 141 -11.31 -3.67 -5.45
N ASN A 142 -11.23 -3.63 -4.11
CA ASN A 142 -12.39 -3.33 -3.27
C ASN A 142 -12.55 -1.82 -3.05
N ARG A 143 -13.77 -1.30 -3.17
CA ARG A 143 -14.09 0.11 -2.90
C ARG A 143 -14.64 0.40 -1.50
N ARG A 144 -15.08 -0.63 -0.78
CA ARG A 144 -15.78 -0.53 0.53
C ARG A 144 -14.87 -0.76 1.74
N GLY A 145 -13.62 -1.16 1.54
CA GLY A 145 -12.67 -1.32 2.63
C GLY A 145 -12.30 0.00 3.30
N ASP A 146 -12.04 -0.03 4.60
CA ASP A 146 -11.58 1.14 5.34
C ASP A 146 -10.10 1.43 5.03
N GLY A 147 -9.81 2.66 4.62
CA GLY A 147 -8.45 3.15 4.38
C GLY A 147 -7.88 2.77 3.00
N MET A 148 -7.15 1.65 2.93
CA MET A 148 -6.41 1.22 1.73
C MET A 148 -7.32 0.43 0.78
N ASN A 149 -8.15 1.17 0.06
CA ASN A 149 -9.11 0.70 -0.94
C ASN A 149 -8.80 1.30 -2.33
N ALA A 150 -9.66 1.03 -3.31
CA ALA A 150 -9.47 1.51 -4.68
C ALA A 150 -9.26 3.04 -4.77
N TRP A 151 -10.02 3.81 -4.00
CA TRP A 151 -9.85 5.27 -3.97
C TRP A 151 -8.47 5.70 -3.46
N ALA A 152 -7.88 4.96 -2.51
CA ALA A 152 -6.52 5.22 -2.08
C ALA A 152 -5.51 4.87 -3.18
N LYS A 153 -5.70 3.73 -3.87
CA LYS A 153 -4.83 3.38 -5.00
C LYS A 153 -4.92 4.45 -6.09
N ASP A 154 -6.11 4.80 -6.55
CA ASP A 154 -6.35 5.83 -7.57
C ASP A 154 -5.60 7.14 -7.30
N ARG A 155 -5.58 7.60 -6.04
CA ARG A 155 -4.82 8.80 -5.64
C ARG A 155 -3.32 8.61 -5.82
N LEU A 156 -2.78 7.45 -5.43
CA LEU A 156 -1.39 7.10 -5.66
C LEU A 156 -1.07 7.01 -7.17
N GLU A 157 -1.96 6.44 -7.98
CA GLU A 157 -1.79 6.37 -9.44
C GLU A 157 -1.62 7.75 -10.04
N TYR A 158 -2.54 8.66 -9.68
CA TYR A 158 -2.50 10.02 -10.17
C TYR A 158 -1.24 10.76 -9.70
N ARG A 159 -0.85 10.62 -8.43
CA ARG A 159 0.36 11.23 -7.88
C ARG A 159 1.61 10.72 -8.59
N LEU A 160 1.75 9.41 -8.76
CA LEU A 160 2.92 8.83 -9.44
C LEU A 160 2.93 9.18 -10.93
N TYR A 161 1.79 9.21 -11.61
CA TYR A 161 1.70 9.70 -12.99
C TYR A 161 2.19 11.14 -13.11
N ARG A 162 1.75 12.02 -12.20
CA ARG A 162 2.24 13.41 -12.14
C ARG A 162 3.73 13.49 -11.87
N LEU A 163 4.25 12.72 -10.91
CA LEU A 163 5.69 12.73 -10.61
C LEU A 163 6.55 12.23 -11.78
N VAL A 164 6.00 11.38 -12.66
CA VAL A 164 6.67 10.93 -13.88
C VAL A 164 6.55 11.98 -14.99
N CYS A 165 5.34 12.46 -15.30
CA CYS A 165 5.09 13.32 -16.47
C CYS A 165 5.22 14.82 -16.22
N HIS A 166 4.83 15.27 -15.04
CA HIS A 166 4.66 16.68 -14.69
C HIS A 166 5.09 16.93 -13.23
N PRO A 167 6.37 16.65 -12.88
CA PRO A 167 6.84 16.78 -11.50
C PRO A 167 6.65 18.22 -11.01
N PRO A 168 6.16 18.42 -9.78
CA PRO A 168 6.01 19.76 -9.21
C PRO A 168 7.36 20.50 -9.11
N PRO A 169 7.36 21.84 -9.15
CA PRO A 169 8.58 22.62 -8.94
C PRO A 169 9.26 22.25 -7.62
N GLY A 170 10.55 21.95 -7.67
CA GLY A 170 11.35 21.59 -6.50
C GLY A 170 11.30 20.10 -6.12
N GLU A 171 10.48 19.29 -6.79
CA GLU A 171 10.49 17.83 -6.64
C GLU A 171 11.22 17.17 -7.82
N PRO A 172 12.10 16.18 -7.57
CA PRO A 172 12.72 15.43 -8.66
C PRO A 172 11.68 14.53 -9.36
N PRO A 173 11.78 14.34 -10.69
CA PRO A 173 10.93 13.38 -11.38
C PRO A 173 11.14 11.97 -10.83
N VAL A 174 10.06 11.20 -10.76
CA VAL A 174 10.13 9.77 -10.47
C VAL A 174 10.33 9.01 -11.78
N PRO A 175 11.35 8.15 -11.92
CA PRO A 175 11.51 7.31 -13.10
C PRO A 175 10.32 6.36 -13.27
N LEU A 176 9.86 6.15 -14.51
CA LEU A 176 8.73 5.25 -14.81
C LEU A 176 8.91 3.85 -14.19
N ALA A 177 10.09 3.25 -14.33
CA ALA A 177 10.39 1.94 -13.75
C ALA A 177 10.25 1.91 -12.21
N GLN A 178 10.57 3.02 -11.53
CA GLN A 178 10.38 3.16 -10.08
C GLN A 178 8.90 3.24 -9.72
N ALA A 179 8.10 4.01 -10.47
CA ALA A 179 6.65 4.08 -10.28
C ALA A 179 6.01 2.69 -10.49
N GLN A 180 6.35 1.98 -11.56
CA GLN A 180 5.88 0.61 -11.82
C GLN A 180 6.32 -0.38 -10.75
N ALA A 181 7.54 -0.25 -10.24
CA ALA A 181 8.02 -1.09 -9.14
C ALA A 181 7.21 -0.85 -7.86
N ALA A 182 6.88 0.41 -7.55
CA ALA A 182 6.10 0.78 -6.38
C ALA A 182 4.75 0.04 -6.30
N PHE A 183 4.05 -0.10 -7.43
CA PHE A 183 2.81 -0.87 -7.51
C PHE A 183 3.03 -2.39 -7.36
N ARG A 184 4.01 -2.95 -8.08
CA ARG A 184 4.29 -4.40 -8.08
C ARG A 184 4.79 -4.92 -6.74
N THR A 185 5.54 -4.12 -6.00
CA THR A 185 6.18 -4.56 -4.75
C THR A 185 5.34 -4.27 -3.53
N ASP A 186 4.83 -3.06 -3.35
CA ASP A 186 4.00 -2.69 -2.20
C ASP A 186 3.33 -1.33 -2.45
N TRP A 187 2.19 -1.32 -3.18
CA TRP A 187 1.43 -0.10 -3.43
C TRP A 187 0.93 0.61 -2.15
N VAL A 188 0.66 -0.10 -1.04
CA VAL A 188 0.27 0.54 0.23
C VAL A 188 1.45 1.28 0.88
N ALA A 189 2.64 0.68 0.89
CA ALA A 189 3.86 1.36 1.34
C ALA A 189 4.21 2.52 0.41
N ALA A 190 3.97 2.37 -0.90
CA ALA A 190 4.10 3.45 -1.86
C ALA A 190 3.10 4.57 -1.56
N TYR A 191 1.83 4.27 -1.28
CA TYR A 191 0.84 5.26 -0.84
C TYR A 191 1.35 6.02 0.38
N ARG A 192 1.78 5.32 1.43
CA ARG A 192 2.33 5.96 2.64
C ARG A 192 3.56 6.83 2.37
N ARG A 193 4.32 6.53 1.32
CA ARG A 193 5.52 7.28 0.93
C ARG A 193 5.20 8.52 0.10
N TYR A 194 4.32 8.38 -0.89
CA TYR A 194 4.06 9.40 -1.91
C TYR A 194 2.81 10.24 -1.61
N CYS A 195 1.96 9.80 -0.69
CA CYS A 195 0.73 10.43 -0.22
C CYS A 195 0.79 10.66 1.29
N ALA A 196 1.95 11.05 1.83
CA ALA A 196 2.12 11.28 3.26
C ALA A 196 1.40 12.55 3.74
N ASP A 197 1.30 13.55 2.85
CA ASP A 197 0.50 14.76 3.02
C ASP A 197 -0.77 14.67 2.17
N ASP A 198 -1.90 15.15 2.67
CA ASP A 198 -3.15 15.22 1.92
C ASP A 198 -3.01 16.10 0.66
N ALA A 199 -2.10 17.09 0.68
CA ALA A 199 -1.78 17.93 -0.47
C ALA A 199 -1.08 17.17 -1.60
N ASP A 200 -0.36 16.08 -1.30
CA ASP A 200 0.28 15.25 -2.31
C ASP A 200 -0.74 14.40 -3.07
N CYS A 201 -1.78 13.96 -2.37
CA CYS A 201 -2.79 13.03 -2.86
C CYS A 201 -4.19 13.48 -2.39
N PRO A 202 -4.74 14.55 -3.00
CA PRO A 202 -6.04 15.08 -2.61
C PRO A 202 -7.15 14.06 -2.87
N ALA A 203 -8.23 14.14 -2.07
CA ALA A 203 -9.43 13.38 -2.32
C ALA A 203 -10.07 13.78 -3.66
N PHE A 204 -10.64 12.81 -4.39
CA PHE A 204 -11.36 13.11 -5.63
C PHE A 204 -12.53 14.05 -5.35
N GLY A 205 -12.53 15.23 -6.00
CA GLY A 205 -13.54 16.28 -5.81
C GLY A 205 -13.24 17.32 -4.73
N GLY A 206 -11.98 17.43 -4.29
CA GLY A 206 -11.52 18.39 -3.28
C GLY A 206 -11.05 19.76 -3.80
N ASP A 207 -11.18 20.05 -5.10
CA ASP A 207 -10.84 21.34 -5.72
C ASP A 207 -12.10 22.07 -6.22
#